data_AF-A0A973HLF6-F1
#
_entry.id   AF-A0A973HLF6-F1
#
_cell.length_a   1.000
_cell.length_b   1.000
_cell.length_c   1.000
_cell.angle_alpha   90.00
_cell.angle_beta   90.00
_cell.angle_gamma   90.00
#
_symmetry.space_group_name_H-M   'P 1'
#
loop_
_entity.id
_entity.type
_entity.pdbx_description
1 polymer ?
#
loop_
_entity_poly.entity_id
_entity_poly.type
_entity_poly.pdbx_seq_one_letter_code
_entity_poly.pdbx_strand_id
1 'polypeptide(L)'
;MAELLRYHPEQDRLIRELKNRTKRFMLIQAGRRSGKTDLPARCFKDLIYQDWLKYGDMLDGGYYYITAPTHTQVRRIWWDRIKRSIPKSWQAKRPLEGRLEMPLVFGCTIVLTGLDQPE
;
A
#
# COMPACT_ATOMS: atom_id res chain seq x y z
N MET A 1 12.64 8.12 -14.46
CA MET A 1 13.64 8.31 -13.39
C MET A 1 12.89 8.40 -12.07
N ALA A 2 13.22 7.57 -11.08
CA ALA A 2 12.60 7.70 -9.76
C ALA A 2 13.13 8.98 -9.12
N GLU A 3 12.26 9.95 -8.87
CA GLU A 3 12.59 11.18 -8.16
C GLU A 3 13.20 10.79 -6.81
N LEU A 4 14.45 11.20 -6.55
CA LEU A 4 15.14 10.88 -5.30
C LEU A 4 14.40 11.61 -4.17
N LEU A 5 13.74 10.87 -3.29
CA LEU A 5 13.15 11.47 -2.09
C LEU A 5 14.26 12.06 -1.24
N ARG A 6 14.12 13.33 -0.87
CA ARG A 6 14.96 13.94 0.15
C ARG A 6 14.70 13.27 1.48
N TYR A 7 15.76 13.06 2.25
CA TYR A 7 15.63 12.56 3.61
C TYR A 7 14.64 13.41 4.42
N HIS A 8 13.78 12.74 5.17
CA HIS A 8 12.84 13.37 6.09
C HIS A 8 12.75 12.52 7.37
N PRO A 9 12.98 13.10 8.57
CA PRO A 9 13.06 12.31 9.80
C PRO A 9 11.79 11.52 10.10
N GLU A 10 10.59 12.09 9.87
CA GLU A 10 9.33 11.35 10.04
C GLU A 10 9.15 10.17 9.07
N GLN A 11 9.76 10.23 7.87
CA GLN A 11 9.72 9.10 6.95
C GLN A 11 10.61 7.96 7.44
N ASP A 12 11.81 8.28 7.90
CA ASP A 12 12.75 7.29 8.46
C ASP A 12 12.17 6.65 9.72
N ARG A 13 11.57 7.45 10.63
CA ARG A 13 10.83 6.94 11.80
C ARG A 13 9.75 5.95 11.37
N LEU A 14 8.92 6.33 10.40
CA LEU A 14 7.84 5.47 9.92
C LEU A 14 8.37 4.16 9.31
N ILE A 15 9.44 4.19 8.51
CA ILE A 15 10.05 2.96 7.96
C ILE A 15 10.53 2.05 9.07
N ARG A 16 11.23 2.59 10.07
CA ARG A 16 11.76 1.80 11.18
C ARG A 16 10.63 1.16 11.98
N GLU A 17 9.58 1.93 12.29
CA GLU A 17 8.39 1.41 12.97
C GLU A 17 7.67 0.34 12.14
N LEU A 18 7.53 0.54 10.83
CA LEU A 18 6.94 -0.43 9.90
C LEU A 18 7.75 -1.73 9.85
N LYS A 19 9.07 -1.64 9.66
CA LYS A 19 9.97 -2.80 9.58
C LYS A 19 10.01 -3.59 10.88
N ASN A 20 10.03 -2.91 12.01
CA ASN A 20 10.13 -3.55 13.33
C ASN A 20 8.75 -3.98 13.87
N ARG A 21 7.65 -3.57 13.23
CA ARG A 21 6.26 -3.88 13.63
C ARG A 21 5.99 -3.56 15.10
N THR A 22 6.58 -2.48 15.60
CA THR A 22 6.51 -2.10 17.02
C THR A 22 5.15 -1.52 17.41
N LYS A 23 4.37 -1.06 16.43
CA LYS A 23 3.08 -0.40 16.63
C LYS A 23 2.03 -0.96 15.68
N ARG A 24 0.80 -1.11 16.18
CA ARG A 24 -0.37 -1.51 15.37
C ARG A 24 -0.86 -0.38 14.46
N PHE A 25 -0.84 0.85 14.95
CA PHE A 25 -1.28 2.03 14.22
C PHE A 25 -0.14 3.03 14.14
N MET A 26 0.11 3.56 12.94
CA MET A 26 1.16 4.52 12.68
C MET A 26 0.56 5.73 11.98
N LEU A 27 0.94 6.92 12.45
CA LEU A 27 0.50 8.20 11.91
C LEU A 27 1.70 8.99 11.42
N ILE A 28 1.55 9.61 10.24
CA ILE A 28 2.47 10.59 9.71
C ILE A 28 1.73 11.89 9.39
N GLN A 29 2.05 12.95 10.11
CA GLN A 29 1.64 14.31 9.76
C GLN A 29 2.86 15.03 9.16
N ALA A 30 2.74 15.45 7.90
CA ALA A 30 3.81 16.17 7.22
C ALA A 30 3.24 17.11 6.15
N GLY A 31 4.00 18.16 5.84
CA GLY A 31 3.61 19.20 4.88
C GLY A 31 3.46 18.72 3.44
N ARG A 32 3.05 19.62 2.55
CA ARG A 32 2.98 19.36 1.10
C ARG A 32 4.37 18.99 0.56
N ARG A 33 4.41 18.05 -0.40
CA ARG A 33 5.65 17.57 -1.05
C ARG A 33 6.71 16.98 -0.09
N SER A 34 6.32 16.65 1.14
CA SER A 34 7.16 15.92 2.10
C SER A 34 7.42 14.47 1.71
N GLY A 35 6.86 13.97 0.61
CA GLY A 35 7.04 12.58 0.17
C GLY A 35 6.31 11.52 0.98
N LYS A 36 5.44 11.91 1.93
CA LYS A 36 4.65 11.03 2.80
C LYS A 36 3.79 9.96 2.09
N THR A 37 3.59 10.08 0.78
CA THR A 37 2.81 9.13 -0.04
C THR A 37 3.70 8.12 -0.77
N ASP A 38 4.89 8.51 -1.23
CA ASP A 38 5.79 7.64 -2.00
C ASP A 38 6.37 6.51 -1.16
N LEU A 39 6.70 6.81 0.08
CA LEU A 39 7.44 5.92 0.95
C LEU A 39 6.56 4.76 1.47
N PRO A 40 5.31 4.98 1.96
CA PRO A 40 4.40 3.88 2.24
C PRO A 40 4.11 3.02 1.00
N ALA A 41 3.98 3.61 -0.19
CA ALA A 41 3.74 2.85 -1.43
C ALA A 41 4.86 1.84 -1.74
N ARG A 42 6.11 2.19 -1.41
CA ARG A 42 7.28 1.33 -1.61
C ARG A 42 7.36 0.22 -0.57
N CYS A 43 7.09 0.55 0.69
CA CYS A 43 7.15 -0.41 1.81
C CYS A 43 5.90 -1.30 1.90
N PHE A 44 4.80 -0.93 1.25
CA PHE A 44 3.53 -1.68 1.32
C PHE A 44 3.69 -3.15 0.90
N LYS A 45 4.48 -3.41 -0.14
CA LYS A 45 4.78 -4.77 -0.60
C LYS A 45 5.53 -5.58 0.47
N ASP A 46 6.42 -4.93 1.23
CA ASP A 46 7.24 -5.57 2.25
C ASP A 46 6.36 -5.97 3.44
N LEU A 47 5.33 -5.17 3.75
CA LEU A 47 4.34 -5.52 4.77
C LEU A 47 3.54 -6.76 4.39
N ILE A 48 3.01 -6.80 3.16
CA ILE A 48 2.25 -7.95 2.65
C ILE A 48 3.11 -9.22 2.68
N TYR A 49 4.35 -9.12 2.21
CA TYR A 49 5.25 -10.28 2.19
C TYR A 49 5.60 -10.78 3.59
N GLN A 50 5.88 -9.87 4.52
CA GLN A 50 6.12 -10.24 5.91
C GLN A 50 4.88 -10.84 6.59
N ASP A 51 3.68 -10.34 6.29
CA ASP A 51 2.44 -10.96 6.77
C ASP A 51 2.31 -12.38 6.21
N TRP A 52 2.58 -12.57 4.93
CA TRP A 52 2.53 -13.91 4.32
C TRP A 52 3.56 -14.87 4.94
N LEU A 53 4.79 -14.41 5.19
CA LEU A 53 5.79 -15.22 5.90
C LEU A 53 5.36 -15.62 7.32
N LYS A 54 4.58 -14.77 7.99
CA LYS A 54 4.16 -15.00 9.38
C LYS A 54 2.86 -15.81 9.50
N TYR A 55 1.91 -15.56 8.61
CA TYR A 55 0.54 -16.07 8.71
C TYR A 55 0.20 -17.09 7.62
N GLY A 56 0.96 -17.14 6.52
CA GLY A 56 0.77 -18.09 5.43
C GLY A 56 -0.66 -18.09 4.90
N ASP A 57 -1.26 -19.29 4.88
CA ASP A 57 -2.62 -19.53 4.37
C ASP A 57 -3.72 -18.81 5.17
N MET A 58 -3.43 -18.34 6.40
CA MET A 58 -4.39 -17.52 7.15
C MET A 58 -4.70 -16.16 6.48
N LEU A 59 -3.93 -15.78 5.46
CA LEU A 59 -4.21 -14.60 4.64
C LEU A 59 -5.21 -14.86 3.50
N ASP A 60 -5.57 -16.11 3.25
CA ASP A 60 -6.49 -16.44 2.16
C ASP A 60 -7.86 -15.79 2.36
N GLY A 61 -8.37 -15.15 1.32
CA GLY A 61 -9.58 -14.31 1.39
C GLY A 61 -9.40 -12.97 2.11
N GLY A 62 -8.19 -12.63 2.57
CA GLY A 62 -7.87 -11.38 3.24
C GLY A 62 -7.77 -10.18 2.30
N TYR A 63 -7.94 -8.98 2.85
CA TYR A 63 -7.90 -7.71 2.10
C TYR A 63 -6.92 -6.70 2.70
N TYR A 64 -6.19 -6.02 1.83
CA TYR A 64 -5.40 -4.84 2.18
C TYR A 64 -5.98 -3.60 1.51
N TYR A 65 -6.42 -2.64 2.32
CA TYR A 65 -7.08 -1.44 1.81
C TYR A 65 -6.12 -0.24 1.72
N ILE A 66 -6.23 0.48 0.60
CA ILE A 66 -5.68 1.83 0.45
C ILE A 66 -6.86 2.76 0.17
N THR A 67 -7.05 3.76 1.02
CA THR A 67 -8.21 4.64 0.94
C THR A 67 -7.80 6.08 0.67
N ALA A 68 -8.70 6.83 0.03
CA ALA A 68 -8.62 8.29 -0.10
C ALA A 68 -10.02 8.88 0.01
N PRO A 69 -10.18 10.21 0.21
CA PRO A 69 -11.50 10.80 0.35
C PRO A 69 -12.44 10.50 -0.81
N THR A 70 -11.94 10.36 -2.06
CA THR A 70 -12.77 9.94 -3.20
C THR A 70 -12.16 8.80 -4.02
N HIS A 71 -13.02 8.03 -4.71
CA HIS A 71 -12.58 6.96 -5.61
C HIS A 71 -11.66 7.50 -6.74
N THR A 72 -11.98 8.68 -7.27
CA THR A 72 -11.14 9.36 -8.27
C THR A 72 -9.77 9.75 -7.70
N GLN A 73 -9.72 10.20 -6.45
CA GLN A 73 -8.47 10.54 -5.79
C GLN A 73 -7.60 9.31 -5.53
N VAL A 74 -8.18 8.21 -5.01
CA VAL A 74 -7.39 7.00 -4.74
C VAL A 74 -6.80 6.43 -6.03
N ARG A 75 -7.60 6.39 -7.11
CA ARG A 75 -7.13 5.96 -8.43
C ARG A 75 -5.95 6.80 -8.91
N ARG A 76 -6.11 8.12 -8.90
CA ARG A 76 -5.09 9.07 -9.39
C ARG A 76 -3.80 9.03 -8.58
N ILE A 77 -3.90 8.86 -7.26
CA ILE A 77 -2.74 8.95 -6.37
C ILE A 77 -2.01 7.61 -6.28
N TRP A 78 -2.75 6.51 -6.10
CA TRP A 78 -2.19 5.25 -5.65
C TRP A 78 -2.10 4.17 -6.71
N TRP A 79 -3.05 4.09 -7.64
CA TRP A 79 -3.18 2.89 -8.46
C TRP A 79 -1.95 2.58 -9.31
N ASP A 80 -1.45 3.56 -10.06
CA ASP A 80 -0.23 3.39 -10.85
C ASP A 80 1.03 3.29 -10.00
N ARG A 81 0.99 3.72 -8.73
CA ARG A 81 2.11 3.55 -7.80
C ARG A 81 2.17 2.11 -7.30
N ILE A 82 1.03 1.55 -6.91
CA ILE A 82 0.92 0.15 -6.45
C ILE A 82 1.24 -0.82 -7.59
N LYS A 83 0.70 -0.60 -8.80
CA LYS A 83 1.06 -1.41 -9.97
C LYS A 83 2.56 -1.40 -10.28
N ARG A 84 3.27 -0.31 -9.96
CA ARG A 84 4.73 -0.22 -10.13
C ARG A 84 5.52 -0.80 -8.97
N SER A 85 4.97 -0.80 -7.74
CA SER A 85 5.67 -1.30 -6.57
C SER A 85 5.52 -2.81 -6.37
N ILE A 86 4.38 -3.38 -6.75
CA ILE A 86 4.08 -4.82 -6.62
C ILE A 86 4.69 -5.60 -7.80
N PRO A 87 5.54 -6.62 -7.54
CA PRO A 87 6.07 -7.48 -8.58
C PRO A 87 4.97 -8.18 -9.38
N LYS A 88 5.14 -8.30 -10.71
CA LYS A 88 4.17 -9.02 -11.56
C LYS A 88 4.01 -10.48 -11.14
N SER A 89 5.05 -11.12 -10.62
CA SER A 89 5.02 -12.49 -10.11
C SER A 89 4.13 -12.67 -8.87
N TRP A 90 3.79 -11.59 -8.17
CA TRP A 90 2.88 -11.64 -7.03
C TRP A 90 1.41 -11.54 -7.46
N GLN A 91 1.13 -11.14 -8.69
CA GLN A 91 -0.24 -10.97 -9.18
C GLN A 91 -0.82 -12.33 -9.56
N ALA A 92 -1.86 -12.79 -8.85
CA ALA A 92 -2.54 -14.05 -9.16
C ALA A 92 -3.25 -14.00 -10.53
N LYS A 93 -3.69 -12.81 -10.93
CA LYS A 93 -4.26 -12.51 -12.23
C LYS A 93 -4.04 -11.05 -12.58
N ARG A 94 -4.41 -10.66 -13.81
CA ARG A 94 -4.34 -9.26 -14.23
C ARG A 94 -5.11 -8.35 -13.25
N PRO A 95 -4.54 -7.20 -12.82
CA PRO A 95 -5.25 -6.25 -11.98
C PRO A 95 -6.58 -5.82 -12.59
N LEU A 96 -7.61 -5.72 -11.74
CA LEU A 96 -8.97 -5.37 -12.13
C LEU A 96 -9.12 -3.85 -12.15
N GLU A 97 -8.73 -3.23 -13.27
CA GLU A 97 -8.67 -1.76 -13.46
C GLU A 97 -10.00 -1.03 -13.21
N GLY A 98 -11.14 -1.71 -13.40
CA GLY A 98 -12.46 -1.15 -13.14
C GLY A 98 -12.80 -1.07 -11.65
N ARG A 99 -12.40 -2.08 -10.88
CA ARG A 99 -12.67 -2.20 -9.43
C ARG A 99 -11.51 -1.72 -8.55
N LEU A 100 -10.36 -1.42 -9.16
CA LEU A 100 -9.10 -1.10 -8.49
C LEU A 100 -8.65 -2.18 -7.49
N GLU A 101 -8.80 -3.45 -7.91
CA GLU A 101 -8.42 -4.62 -7.12
C GLU A 101 -7.22 -5.32 -7.75
N MET A 102 -6.27 -5.77 -6.92
CA MET A 102 -5.12 -6.57 -7.33
C MET A 102 -5.04 -7.84 -6.46
N PRO A 103 -5.61 -8.96 -6.95
CA PRO A 103 -5.49 -10.25 -6.31
C PRO A 103 -4.06 -10.78 -6.37
N LEU A 104 -3.55 -11.29 -5.26
CA LEU A 104 -2.18 -11.77 -5.13
C LEU A 104 -2.12 -13.30 -5.01
N VAL A 105 -0.98 -13.88 -5.39
CA VAL A 105 -0.70 -15.33 -5.26
C VAL A 105 -0.67 -15.80 -3.80
N PHE A 106 -0.66 -14.86 -2.85
CA PHE A 106 -0.70 -15.12 -1.41
C PHE A 106 -2.12 -15.34 -0.85
N GLY A 107 -3.15 -15.43 -1.70
CA GLY A 107 -4.55 -15.60 -1.30
C GLY A 107 -5.27 -14.30 -0.91
N CYS A 108 -4.54 -13.21 -0.69
CA CYS A 108 -5.09 -11.91 -0.34
C CYS A 108 -5.27 -10.96 -1.55
N THR A 109 -6.05 -9.89 -1.37
CA THR A 109 -6.31 -8.88 -2.41
C THR A 109 -5.97 -7.47 -1.91
N ILE A 110 -5.24 -6.70 -2.74
CA ILE A 110 -5.09 -5.25 -2.52
C ILE A 110 -6.31 -4.55 -3.13
N VAL A 111 -6.99 -3.71 -2.35
CA VAL A 111 -8.18 -2.97 -2.77
C VAL A 111 -7.94 -1.48 -2.57
N LEU A 112 -8.17 -0.69 -3.62
CA LEU A 112 -8.18 0.77 -3.53
C LEU A 112 -9.62 1.27 -3.56
N THR A 113 -10.03 1.98 -2.52
CA THR A 113 -11.41 2.50 -2.43
C THR A 113 -11.48 3.96 -2.03
N GLY A 114 -12.53 4.64 -2.49
CA GLY A 114 -12.90 5.97 -2.03
C GLY A 114 -13.79 5.89 -0.81
N LEU A 115 -13.73 6.91 0.05
CA LEU A 115 -14.61 7.05 1.21
C LEU A 115 -15.79 8.01 0.92
N ASP A 116 -16.04 8.29 -0.36
CA ASP A 116 -17.02 9.28 -0.84
C ASP A 116 -18.44 8.74 -1.00
N GLN A 117 -18.61 7.42 -0.99
CA GLN A 117 -19.94 6.81 -0.99
C GLN A 117 -20.20 6.20 0.39
N PRO A 118 -21.24 6.68 1.11
CA PRO A 118 -21.73 5.94 2.26
C PRO A 118 -22.30 4.60 1.79
N GLU A 119 -22.07 3.59 2.61
CA GLU A 119 -22.73 2.27 2.49
C GLU A 119 -24.25 2.35 2.67
#